data_AF-A0A5N4CCZ4-F1
#
_entry.id   AF-A0A5N4CCZ4-F1
#
_cell.length_a   1.000
_cell.length_b   1.000
_cell.length_c   1.000
_cell.angle_alpha   90.00
_cell.angle_beta   90.00
_cell.angle_gamma   90.00
#
_symmetry.space_group_name_H-M   'P 1'
#
loop_
_entity.id
_entity.type
_entity.pdbx_description
1 polymer ?
#
loop_
_entity_poly.entity_id
_entity_poly.type
_entity_poly.pdbx_seq_one_letter_code
_entity_poly.pdbx_strand_id
1 'polypeptide(L)'
;MKPHLKQWRQGMLCGIFAWGLLFVAIFVYFTDSNPAEPAPSSFSFLETRRLLPVQGRQRAIMGAVQEEPALPEGADAPGRLPGVPPPGPLHAGPGDLQTWAQDGLQSEEEFFSPQTGRKSQSTLPREDAAGRPGAHSRAPGTSGPLSPGDPGPPVGAEPAHQAPGRRAQRRPRRLGRSTAPEEGEDGDRLSSSMSSAFLRRLWKGDASPRMLHPRLQKAMRAYLSANKHGVRSRGRAAGGAARSCCRALRGRVRVRTLDGTEPPFSALGWRALVPAVPLGQLHPRGLRSCAVVTSAGAILNSSLGEEIDSHDAVLRFNSAPTRGYEKDVGNKTTVRIINSQILTNPSHHFIDSSLYKDVILVAWDPAPYSANLNLWYKKPDYNLFTPYVQYRRRNPDQPFYILHPKFIWQLWDIIQENTEEKIQPNPPSSGFIGILLMMTLCREVHVYEYIPSVRQTELCHYHELYRDAACTLGAYHPLLYEKLLVQRLNTGARGDLRRKGKVVLPGLRAARCPPRA
;
A
#
# COMPACT_ATOMS: atom_id res chain seq x y z
N MET A 1 27.03 -16.69 -81.57
CA MET A 1 25.98 -16.53 -80.53
C MET A 1 26.65 -16.40 -79.15
N LYS A 2 26.02 -15.69 -78.19
CA LYS A 2 26.33 -15.65 -76.73
C LYS A 2 27.66 -14.99 -76.25
N PRO A 3 27.72 -13.64 -76.18
CA PRO A 3 28.48 -12.96 -75.14
C PRO A 3 27.58 -12.27 -74.09
N HIS A 4 26.51 -11.58 -74.52
CA HIS A 4 25.67 -10.72 -73.67
C HIS A 4 24.98 -11.44 -72.48
N LEU A 5 24.64 -12.73 -72.64
CA LEU A 5 24.02 -13.52 -71.57
C LEU A 5 24.95 -13.78 -70.37
N LYS A 6 26.27 -13.78 -70.56
CA LYS A 6 27.22 -14.12 -69.48
C LYS A 6 27.40 -12.93 -68.52
N GLN A 7 27.51 -11.73 -69.08
CA GLN A 7 27.62 -10.48 -68.34
C GLN A 7 26.33 -10.16 -67.56
N TRP A 8 25.14 -10.39 -68.15
CA TRP A 8 23.87 -10.24 -67.45
C TRP A 8 23.70 -11.23 -66.29
N ARG A 9 24.11 -12.50 -66.47
CA ARG A 9 24.15 -13.50 -65.39
C ARG A 9 25.13 -13.12 -64.27
N GLN A 10 26.30 -12.56 -64.58
CA GLN A 10 27.22 -12.03 -63.56
C GLN A 10 26.62 -10.84 -62.81
N GLY A 11 25.98 -9.89 -63.51
CA GLY A 11 25.27 -8.78 -62.86
C GLY A 11 24.17 -9.26 -61.91
N MET A 12 23.37 -10.25 -62.33
CA MET A 12 22.32 -10.85 -61.49
C MET A 12 22.90 -11.61 -60.28
N LEU A 13 24.00 -12.36 -60.46
CA LEU A 13 24.71 -13.04 -59.36
C LEU A 13 25.30 -12.05 -58.35
N CYS A 14 25.93 -10.96 -58.81
CA CYS A 14 26.41 -9.90 -57.93
C CYS A 14 25.26 -9.20 -57.19
N GLY A 15 24.13 -8.96 -57.87
CA GLY A 15 22.92 -8.41 -57.25
C GLY A 15 22.36 -9.31 -56.15
N ILE A 16 22.30 -10.63 -56.40
CA ILE A 16 21.87 -11.63 -55.41
C ILE A 16 22.85 -11.71 -54.23
N PHE A 17 24.16 -11.66 -54.48
CA PHE A 17 25.17 -11.63 -53.41
C PHE A 17 25.08 -10.36 -52.55
N ALA A 18 24.89 -9.20 -53.17
CA ALA A 18 24.70 -7.93 -52.46
C ALA A 18 23.41 -7.95 -51.62
N TRP A 19 22.32 -8.50 -52.16
CA TRP A 19 21.07 -8.70 -51.41
C TRP A 19 21.21 -9.71 -50.27
N GLY A 20 21.96 -10.79 -50.47
CA GLY A 20 22.26 -11.77 -49.44
C GLY A 20 23.09 -11.18 -48.30
N LEU A 21 24.11 -10.38 -48.62
CA LEU A 21 24.91 -9.67 -47.62
C LEU A 21 24.09 -8.60 -46.88
N LEU A 22 23.23 -7.85 -47.57
CA LEU A 22 22.31 -6.91 -46.95
C LEU A 22 21.32 -7.63 -46.01
N PHE A 23 20.75 -8.76 -46.44
CA PHE A 23 19.87 -9.57 -45.61
C PHE A 23 20.60 -10.12 -44.38
N VAL A 24 21.83 -10.61 -44.52
CA VAL A 24 22.65 -11.07 -43.38
C VAL A 24 22.99 -9.92 -42.44
N ALA A 25 23.33 -8.73 -42.95
CA ALA A 25 23.59 -7.56 -42.12
C ALA A 25 22.35 -7.10 -41.35
N ILE A 26 21.17 -7.10 -41.99
CA ILE A 26 19.88 -6.82 -41.34
C ILE A 26 19.54 -7.92 -40.32
N PHE A 27 19.74 -9.19 -40.66
CA PHE A 27 19.47 -10.32 -39.76
C PHE A 27 20.37 -10.27 -38.54
N VAL A 28 21.67 -10.00 -38.70
CA VAL A 28 22.61 -9.79 -37.59
C VAL A 28 22.20 -8.56 -36.78
N TYR A 29 21.86 -7.43 -37.40
CA TYR A 29 21.38 -6.25 -36.67
C TYR A 29 20.14 -6.55 -35.79
N PHE A 30 19.19 -7.35 -36.28
CA PHE A 30 18.00 -7.76 -35.53
C PHE A 30 18.21 -8.94 -34.56
N THR A 31 19.28 -9.73 -34.68
CA THR A 31 19.57 -10.88 -33.79
C THR A 31 20.68 -10.62 -32.78
N ASP A 32 21.62 -9.72 -33.09
CA ASP A 32 22.71 -9.20 -32.26
C ASP A 32 22.32 -7.88 -31.57
N SER A 33 21.02 -7.53 -31.61
CA SER A 33 20.37 -6.64 -30.64
C SER A 33 20.31 -7.33 -29.26
N ASN A 34 21.49 -7.49 -28.67
CA ASN A 34 21.84 -7.80 -27.28
C ASN A 34 20.73 -8.45 -26.41
N PRO A 35 20.75 -9.78 -26.16
CA PRO A 35 19.81 -10.45 -25.26
C PRO A 35 20.18 -10.20 -23.78
N ALA A 36 20.08 -8.94 -23.36
CA ALA A 36 20.50 -8.47 -22.04
C ALA A 36 19.44 -7.62 -21.29
N GLU A 37 18.16 -7.71 -21.68
CA GLU A 37 17.06 -7.52 -20.71
C GLU A 37 16.23 -8.81 -20.61
N PRO A 38 15.92 -9.29 -19.39
CA PRO A 38 14.95 -10.36 -19.25
C PRO A 38 13.57 -9.82 -19.62
N ALA A 39 12.97 -10.39 -20.67
CA ALA A 39 11.61 -10.07 -21.06
C ALA A 39 10.67 -10.11 -19.82
N PRO A 40 9.81 -9.10 -19.61
CA PRO A 40 8.88 -9.13 -18.50
C PRO A 40 8.03 -10.39 -18.63
N SER A 41 8.05 -11.23 -17.59
CA SER A 41 7.29 -12.48 -17.55
C SER A 41 5.84 -12.20 -17.95
N SER A 42 5.33 -13.00 -18.88
CA SER A 42 4.11 -12.78 -19.71
C SER A 42 2.77 -12.87 -18.95
N PHE A 43 2.73 -12.28 -17.75
CA PHE A 43 1.56 -12.06 -16.91
C PHE A 43 1.40 -10.59 -16.45
N SER A 44 2.23 -9.67 -16.95
CA SER A 44 1.93 -8.23 -16.91
C SER A 44 0.79 -7.90 -17.88
N PHE A 45 -0.43 -8.12 -17.38
CA PHE A 45 -1.71 -7.47 -17.70
C PHE A 45 -1.83 -6.76 -19.06
N LEU A 46 -2.76 -7.22 -19.90
CA LEU A 46 -3.18 -6.52 -21.12
C LEU A 46 -3.72 -5.12 -20.80
N GLU A 47 -2.92 -4.11 -21.09
CA GLU A 47 -3.32 -2.70 -21.05
C GLU A 47 -4.14 -2.39 -22.32
N THR A 48 -5.47 -2.42 -22.20
CA THR A 48 -6.36 -1.88 -23.23
C THR A 48 -6.26 -0.35 -23.29
N ARG A 49 -5.22 0.15 -23.97
CA ARG A 49 -5.27 1.47 -24.61
C ARG A 49 -6.38 1.46 -25.68
N ARG A 50 -7.55 2.01 -25.35
CA ARG A 50 -8.39 2.67 -26.34
C ARG A 50 -8.18 4.17 -26.24
N LEU A 51 -7.47 4.71 -27.22
CA LEU A 51 -7.48 6.13 -27.53
C LEU A 51 -8.89 6.51 -27.99
N LEU A 52 -9.35 7.71 -27.63
CA LEU A 52 -9.68 8.81 -28.56
C LEU A 52 -9.84 10.13 -27.75
N PRO A 53 -9.69 11.33 -28.36
CA PRO A 53 -9.29 12.54 -27.64
C PRO A 53 -10.38 13.62 -27.54
N VAL A 54 -10.16 14.61 -26.66
CA VAL A 54 -10.75 15.96 -26.77
C VAL A 54 -9.67 17.02 -26.50
N GLN A 55 -9.70 18.09 -27.31
CA GLN A 55 -8.71 19.19 -27.38
C GLN A 55 -8.61 20.05 -26.10
N GLY A 56 -7.46 20.71 -25.87
CA GLY A 56 -7.30 21.55 -24.68
C GLY A 56 -6.07 22.47 -24.55
N ARG A 57 -5.58 23.10 -25.64
CA ARG A 57 -4.59 24.21 -25.65
C ARG A 57 -3.19 23.96 -25.05
N GLN A 58 -2.21 23.82 -25.93
CA GLN A 58 -0.81 24.17 -25.65
C GLN A 58 -0.65 25.70 -25.49
N ARG A 59 0.28 26.13 -24.64
CA ARG A 59 1.04 27.38 -24.80
C ARG A 59 2.51 27.01 -24.82
N ALA A 60 3.19 27.29 -25.93
CA ALA A 60 4.63 27.18 -26.06
C ALA A 60 5.29 28.54 -25.81
N ILE A 61 6.43 28.55 -25.14
CA ILE A 61 7.40 29.66 -25.14
C ILE A 61 8.78 29.01 -25.27
N MET A 62 9.55 29.42 -26.29
CA MET A 62 10.97 29.07 -26.46
C MET A 62 11.77 29.64 -25.28
N GLY A 63 12.84 29.04 -24.77
CA GLY A 63 13.87 28.28 -25.45
C GLY A 63 15.20 29.05 -25.32
N ALA A 64 16.21 28.43 -24.73
CA ALA A 64 17.56 29.00 -24.61
C ALA A 64 18.59 27.87 -24.64
N VAL A 65 19.65 28.06 -25.41
CA VAL A 65 20.74 27.11 -25.67
C VAL A 65 22.03 27.76 -25.21
N GLN A 66 22.86 27.01 -24.46
CA GLN A 66 24.31 27.19 -24.30
C GLN A 66 24.83 25.94 -23.56
N GLU A 67 25.54 25.03 -24.22
CA GLU A 67 26.96 25.06 -24.66
C GLU A 67 27.92 24.56 -23.57
N GLU A 68 28.45 23.36 -23.81
CA GLU A 68 29.62 22.78 -23.15
C GLU A 68 30.91 23.21 -23.85
N PRO A 69 32.01 23.49 -23.13
CA PRO A 69 33.35 23.53 -23.69
C PRO A 69 34.13 22.24 -23.39
N ALA A 70 34.50 21.50 -24.44
CA ALA A 70 35.38 20.33 -24.36
C ALA A 70 36.87 20.72 -24.32
N LEU A 71 37.70 19.94 -23.62
CA LEU A 71 39.16 19.89 -23.76
C LEU A 71 39.68 18.44 -23.65
N PRO A 72 40.87 18.11 -24.20
CA PRO A 72 41.07 16.81 -24.89
C PRO A 72 41.87 15.73 -24.12
N GLU A 73 41.87 14.52 -24.69
CA GLU A 73 42.72 13.39 -24.29
C GLU A 73 44.20 13.55 -24.68
N GLY A 74 45.11 12.87 -23.96
CA GLY A 74 46.54 12.80 -24.31
C GLY A 74 47.41 11.87 -23.43
N ALA A 75 47.53 10.60 -23.85
CA ALA A 75 48.66 9.65 -23.70
C ALA A 75 49.32 9.30 -22.33
N ASP A 76 49.25 8.00 -22.00
CA ASP A 76 50.29 7.06 -21.51
C ASP A 76 51.34 7.43 -20.40
N ALA A 77 51.11 6.83 -19.21
CA ALA A 77 51.97 5.92 -18.39
C ALA A 77 53.54 5.98 -18.38
N PRO A 78 54.21 5.33 -17.39
CA PRO A 78 53.99 5.28 -15.93
C PRO A 78 55.28 5.55 -15.09
N GLY A 79 55.16 5.91 -13.80
CA GLY A 79 56.32 6.13 -12.90
C GLY A 79 56.05 5.82 -11.41
N ARG A 80 57.05 5.28 -10.69
CA ARG A 80 56.97 4.86 -9.27
C ARG A 80 57.49 5.94 -8.30
N LEU A 81 56.79 6.05 -7.14
CA LEU A 81 57.26 6.22 -5.73
C LEU A 81 58.65 6.84 -5.43
N PRO A 82 58.79 7.71 -4.40
CA PRO A 82 58.56 7.40 -2.97
C PRO A 82 57.68 8.45 -2.24
N GLY A 83 57.26 8.36 -0.98
CA GLY A 83 57.63 7.52 0.17
C GLY A 83 57.82 8.43 1.40
N VAL A 84 56.88 8.41 2.35
CA VAL A 84 56.83 9.32 3.53
C VAL A 84 56.86 8.49 4.83
N PRO A 85 57.62 8.90 5.87
CA PRO A 85 57.92 8.04 7.03
C PRO A 85 56.82 8.01 8.11
N PRO A 86 56.84 7.05 9.04
CA PRO A 86 55.79 6.83 10.03
C PRO A 86 56.07 7.53 11.38
N PRO A 87 55.04 7.74 12.21
CA PRO A 87 55.18 7.82 13.66
C PRO A 87 54.73 6.53 14.34
N GLY A 88 55.59 6.02 15.23
CA GLY A 88 55.30 4.97 16.18
C GLY A 88 54.60 5.49 17.46
N PRO A 89 54.58 4.70 18.55
CA PRO A 89 53.31 4.28 19.15
C PRO A 89 53.07 4.83 20.55
N LEU A 90 51.81 4.89 21.00
CA LEU A 90 51.48 4.99 22.43
C LEU A 90 50.31 4.09 22.84
N HIS A 91 50.38 3.68 24.10
CA HIS A 91 49.65 2.57 24.71
C HIS A 91 48.23 2.92 25.18
N ALA A 92 47.42 1.88 25.38
CA ALA A 92 46.20 1.95 26.16
C ALA A 92 46.47 2.10 27.67
N GLY A 93 45.61 2.85 28.35
CA GLY A 93 45.54 2.95 29.82
C GLY A 93 44.16 3.53 30.21
N PRO A 94 43.41 2.90 31.14
CA PRO A 94 42.04 3.31 31.47
C PRO A 94 41.99 4.33 32.62
N GLY A 95 40.89 5.08 32.70
CA GLY A 95 40.60 5.97 33.83
C GLY A 95 39.09 6.20 33.96
N ASP A 96 38.49 5.64 35.01
CA ASP A 96 37.15 6.01 35.46
C ASP A 96 37.15 7.41 36.10
N LEU A 97 36.01 8.09 36.01
CA LEU A 97 35.30 8.90 37.02
C LEU A 97 34.41 9.91 36.25
N GLN A 98 33.08 9.87 36.31
CA GLN A 98 32.15 10.03 37.44
C GLN A 98 31.47 11.40 37.37
N THR A 99 30.20 11.33 36.98
CA THR A 99 29.07 12.18 37.38
C THR A 99 29.34 13.54 38.06
N TRP A 100 28.97 14.63 37.37
CA TRP A 100 28.38 15.79 38.03
C TRP A 100 27.02 16.12 37.41
N ALA A 101 26.12 16.65 38.24
CA ALA A 101 24.74 16.93 37.92
C ALA A 101 24.39 18.35 38.38
N GLN A 102 23.42 18.95 37.68
CA GLN A 102 22.68 20.17 38.02
C GLN A 102 23.49 21.46 38.23
N ASP A 103 23.34 22.40 37.29
CA ASP A 103 22.56 23.64 37.44
C ASP A 103 22.46 24.31 36.04
N GLY A 104 21.49 25.17 35.69
CA GLY A 104 20.39 25.65 36.50
C GLY A 104 20.23 27.18 36.49
N LEU A 105 20.12 27.85 35.32
CA LEU A 105 19.46 29.18 35.23
C LEU A 105 19.00 29.54 33.81
N GLN A 106 18.24 30.64 33.70
CA GLN A 106 17.40 31.03 32.56
C GLN A 106 17.96 32.25 31.79
N SER A 107 17.47 32.39 30.56
CA SER A 107 17.25 33.64 29.78
C SER A 107 18.36 34.70 29.70
N GLU A 108 18.79 34.98 28.46
CA GLU A 108 18.80 36.36 27.96
C GLU A 108 18.09 36.40 26.59
N GLU A 109 17.22 37.39 26.41
CA GLU A 109 16.73 37.82 25.09
C GLU A 109 17.71 38.88 24.56
N GLU A 110 17.92 38.96 23.24
CA GLU A 110 17.59 40.15 22.44
C GLU A 110 18.13 40.11 20.98
N PHE A 111 17.41 40.79 20.09
CA PHE A 111 17.82 41.34 18.77
C PHE A 111 18.56 40.42 17.77
N PHE A 112 18.03 40.18 16.56
CA PHE A 112 17.78 41.21 15.55
C PHE A 112 16.71 40.79 14.52
N SER A 113 15.99 41.78 14.00
CA SER A 113 15.27 41.71 12.72
C SER A 113 15.30 43.08 12.04
N PRO A 114 15.41 43.12 10.70
CA PRO A 114 14.81 44.20 9.94
C PRO A 114 13.87 43.66 8.85
N GLN A 115 12.63 44.16 8.83
CA GLN A 115 11.75 44.04 7.66
C GLN A 115 12.05 45.12 6.63
N THR A 116 11.92 44.78 5.35
CA THR A 116 11.24 45.55 4.27
C THR A 116 11.34 44.71 2.99
N GLY A 117 10.35 44.61 2.08
CA GLY A 117 8.97 45.09 2.09
C GLY A 117 8.50 45.48 0.68
N ARG A 118 7.55 44.77 0.06
CA ARG A 118 6.73 45.31 -1.06
C ARG A 118 5.40 44.56 -1.27
N LYS A 119 4.44 45.29 -1.85
CA LYS A 119 2.98 45.05 -1.86
C LYS A 119 2.46 44.50 -3.21
N SER A 120 1.27 43.90 -3.18
CA SER A 120 0.16 44.00 -4.17
C SER A 120 -1.03 43.20 -3.62
N GLN A 121 -2.05 43.78 -2.97
CA GLN A 121 -3.25 44.45 -3.53
C GLN A 121 -4.04 43.67 -4.60
N SER A 122 -5.23 43.18 -4.21
CA SER A 122 -6.49 43.36 -4.94
C SER A 122 -7.67 43.24 -3.97
N THR A 123 -8.74 44.03 -4.20
CA THR A 123 -9.85 44.22 -3.24
C THR A 123 -11.20 44.26 -3.96
N LEU A 124 -12.19 43.58 -3.36
CA LEU A 124 -13.64 43.92 -3.37
C LEU A 124 -14.42 43.73 -4.70
N PRO A 125 -15.78 43.74 -4.69
CA PRO A 125 -16.69 43.98 -3.57
C PRO A 125 -17.73 42.90 -3.26
N ARG A 126 -18.44 43.13 -2.15
CA ARG A 126 -19.72 42.53 -1.73
C ARG A 126 -20.66 43.71 -1.44
N GLU A 127 -21.94 43.58 -1.77
CA GLU A 127 -23.00 44.51 -1.34
C GLU A 127 -24.03 43.81 -0.45
N ASP A 128 -24.67 44.59 0.43
CA ASP A 128 -25.65 44.14 1.42
C ASP A 128 -27.01 44.86 1.22
N ALA A 129 -28.12 44.20 1.57
CA ALA A 129 -29.38 44.82 1.99
C ALA A 129 -30.15 43.78 2.85
N ALA A 130 -30.24 43.89 4.17
CA ALA A 130 -31.02 44.82 5.00
C ALA A 130 -32.48 44.37 5.24
N GLY A 131 -32.80 44.03 6.49
CA GLY A 131 -34.14 43.65 6.98
C GLY A 131 -34.08 43.09 8.41
N ARG A 132 -34.62 43.83 9.40
CA ARG A 132 -34.47 43.56 10.86
C ARG A 132 -35.77 43.01 11.51
N PRO A 133 -35.75 42.57 12.79
CA PRO A 133 -36.64 41.52 13.29
C PRO A 133 -37.67 41.95 14.36
N GLY A 134 -38.52 41.00 14.77
CA GLY A 134 -39.04 40.86 16.14
C GLY A 134 -39.24 39.37 16.45
N ALA A 135 -39.13 38.78 17.64
CA ALA A 135 -38.86 39.18 19.04
C ALA A 135 -39.92 38.53 19.95
N HIS A 136 -39.48 38.08 21.14
CA HIS A 136 -40.27 37.52 22.26
C HIS A 136 -40.76 36.05 22.18
N SER A 137 -40.90 35.28 23.27
CA SER A 137 -40.05 35.05 24.49
C SER A 137 -40.77 34.10 25.47
N ARG A 138 -40.04 33.13 26.09
CA ARG A 138 -40.40 32.31 27.30
C ARG A 138 -41.57 31.29 27.10
N ALA A 139 -41.51 29.98 27.42
CA ALA A 139 -40.98 29.15 28.54
C ALA A 139 -42.06 28.83 29.64
N PRO A 140 -41.90 27.82 30.56
CA PRO A 140 -42.41 26.45 30.33
C PRO A 140 -43.16 25.76 31.53
N GLY A 141 -43.71 24.54 31.32
CA GLY A 141 -44.27 23.61 32.36
C GLY A 141 -45.80 23.74 32.60
N THR A 142 -46.56 22.77 33.16
CA THR A 142 -46.30 21.38 33.64
C THR A 142 -47.63 20.59 33.81
N SER A 143 -47.58 19.25 34.00
CA SER A 143 -48.62 18.31 34.56
C SER A 143 -49.96 18.02 33.81
N GLY A 144 -50.39 16.73 33.82
CA GLY A 144 -51.75 16.23 33.52
C GLY A 144 -52.54 15.91 34.82
N PRO A 145 -53.46 14.91 34.91
CA PRO A 145 -53.96 13.92 33.92
C PRO A 145 -55.53 13.75 33.89
N LEU A 146 -56.04 12.71 33.19
CA LEU A 146 -57.27 11.87 33.44
C LEU A 146 -58.21 11.62 32.23
N SER A 147 -58.63 10.35 32.10
CA SER A 147 -59.74 9.80 31.28
C SER A 147 -61.03 9.69 32.17
N PRO A 148 -62.20 9.11 31.79
CA PRO A 148 -62.57 8.34 30.58
C PRO A 148 -63.98 8.62 29.97
N GLY A 149 -64.40 7.85 28.95
CA GLY A 149 -65.81 7.72 28.54
C GLY A 149 -66.07 7.29 27.08
N ASP A 150 -66.49 6.05 26.87
CA ASP A 150 -67.10 5.49 25.64
C ASP A 150 -68.61 5.29 25.91
N PRO A 151 -69.55 5.33 24.93
CA PRO A 151 -69.82 4.14 24.09
C PRO A 151 -70.46 4.37 22.68
N GLY A 152 -70.47 3.33 21.83
CA GLY A 152 -71.40 3.14 20.68
C GLY A 152 -72.43 2.03 20.95
N PRO A 153 -72.92 1.22 19.96
CA PRO A 153 -73.25 1.40 18.53
C PRO A 153 -74.77 1.13 18.29
N PRO A 154 -75.29 0.78 17.06
CA PRO A 154 -75.45 -0.65 16.70
C PRO A 154 -75.50 -1.07 15.18
N VAL A 155 -75.14 -2.35 14.92
CA VAL A 155 -75.82 -3.44 14.11
C VAL A 155 -76.39 -3.14 12.70
N GLY A 156 -76.32 -3.96 11.64
CA GLY A 156 -75.88 -5.36 11.34
C GLY A 156 -76.17 -5.66 9.82
N ALA A 157 -76.19 -6.87 9.22
CA ALA A 157 -75.86 -8.27 9.58
C ALA A 157 -75.69 -9.14 8.28
N GLU A 158 -75.56 -10.47 8.38
CA GLU A 158 -75.45 -11.50 7.28
C GLU A 158 -76.68 -12.48 7.31
N PRO A 159 -76.91 -13.52 6.42
CA PRO A 159 -76.01 -14.69 6.20
C PRO A 159 -76.16 -15.59 4.90
N ALA A 160 -75.34 -16.66 4.83
CA ALA A 160 -75.70 -18.09 4.56
C ALA A 160 -75.19 -18.88 3.31
N HIS A 161 -74.79 -20.13 3.60
CA HIS A 161 -74.13 -21.21 2.83
C HIS A 161 -74.90 -21.90 1.66
N GLN A 162 -74.15 -22.56 0.74
CA GLN A 162 -74.22 -24.04 0.49
C GLN A 162 -73.17 -24.61 -0.51
N ALA A 163 -72.95 -25.93 -0.48
CA ALA A 163 -72.15 -26.82 -1.37
C ALA A 163 -72.88 -28.21 -1.43
N PRO A 164 -72.59 -29.25 -2.28
CA PRO A 164 -71.28 -29.70 -2.85
C PRO A 164 -71.32 -30.38 -4.27
N GLY A 165 -70.22 -31.01 -4.76
CA GLY A 165 -70.28 -32.01 -5.88
C GLY A 165 -68.97 -32.31 -6.67
N ARG A 166 -68.62 -33.60 -6.90
CA ARG A 166 -67.29 -34.13 -7.35
C ARG A 166 -67.09 -34.43 -8.87
N ARG A 167 -65.81 -34.59 -9.28
CA ARG A 167 -65.20 -35.29 -10.48
C ARG A 167 -65.32 -34.56 -11.85
N ALA A 168 -64.32 -34.52 -12.76
CA ALA A 168 -63.33 -35.52 -13.20
C ALA A 168 -62.08 -34.92 -13.90
N GLN A 169 -61.13 -35.75 -14.36
CA GLN A 169 -59.87 -35.36 -15.03
C GLN A 169 -59.96 -35.37 -16.58
N ARG A 170 -59.35 -34.38 -17.27
CA ARG A 170 -58.24 -34.53 -18.27
C ARG A 170 -58.06 -33.28 -19.18
N ARG A 171 -56.80 -33.05 -19.60
CA ARG A 171 -56.27 -32.02 -20.54
C ARG A 171 -56.67 -32.34 -22.03
N PRO A 172 -56.36 -31.54 -23.10
CA PRO A 172 -55.37 -30.42 -23.20
C PRO A 172 -55.65 -29.20 -24.15
N ARG A 173 -54.75 -28.18 -24.04
CA ARG A 173 -54.23 -27.25 -25.10
C ARG A 173 -55.20 -26.41 -25.97
N ARG A 174 -55.08 -25.06 -25.88
CA ARG A 174 -54.35 -24.19 -26.86
C ARG A 174 -54.42 -22.68 -26.52
N LEU A 175 -53.40 -21.94 -27.02
CA LEU A 175 -53.34 -20.50 -27.37
C LEU A 175 -53.79 -19.41 -26.37
N GLY A 176 -52.97 -18.34 -26.22
CA GLY A 176 -53.47 -17.08 -25.65
C GLY A 176 -52.43 -16.02 -25.23
N ARG A 177 -51.88 -15.28 -26.21
CA ARG A 177 -51.61 -13.82 -26.19
C ARG A 177 -50.70 -13.18 -25.12
N SER A 178 -49.76 -12.35 -25.59
CA SER A 178 -48.91 -11.48 -24.78
C SER A 178 -49.65 -10.33 -24.09
N THR A 179 -49.18 -9.95 -22.91
CA THR A 179 -49.17 -8.57 -22.39
C THR A 179 -47.99 -8.43 -21.42
N ALA A 180 -47.30 -7.29 -21.44
CA ALA A 180 -46.08 -7.06 -20.67
C ALA A 180 -46.38 -6.62 -19.22
N PRO A 181 -45.48 -6.89 -18.25
CA PRO A 181 -45.36 -6.11 -17.02
C PRO A 181 -44.39 -4.93 -17.21
N GLU A 182 -44.66 -3.85 -16.49
CA GLU A 182 -44.00 -2.54 -16.63
C GLU A 182 -42.51 -2.55 -16.23
N GLU A 183 -41.71 -1.75 -16.95
CA GLU A 183 -40.31 -1.50 -16.62
C GLU A 183 -40.21 -0.51 -15.45
N GLY A 184 -39.83 -1.01 -14.28
CA GLY A 184 -39.33 -0.16 -13.20
C GLY A 184 -37.85 0.15 -13.43
N GLU A 185 -37.49 1.44 -13.50
CA GLU A 185 -36.11 1.91 -13.68
C GLU A 185 -35.19 1.56 -12.49
N ASP A 186 -34.61 0.35 -12.44
CA ASP A 186 -33.42 0.05 -11.62
C ASP A 186 -32.15 0.36 -12.43
N GLY A 187 -31.88 1.65 -12.59
CA GLY A 187 -30.75 2.16 -13.37
C GLY A 187 -29.39 1.74 -12.82
N ASP A 188 -28.62 1.00 -13.63
CA ASP A 188 -27.17 0.85 -13.59
C ASP A 188 -26.50 0.78 -12.20
N ARG A 189 -26.83 -0.27 -11.44
CA ARG A 189 -25.84 -0.87 -10.54
C ARG A 189 -24.74 -1.56 -11.35
N LEU A 190 -23.79 -0.78 -11.85
CA LEU A 190 -22.46 -1.28 -12.22
C LEU A 190 -22.00 -2.25 -11.11
N SER A 191 -21.66 -3.47 -11.51
CA SER A 191 -21.37 -4.58 -10.60
C SER A 191 -20.21 -4.26 -9.67
N SER A 192 -20.51 -3.70 -8.50
CA SER A 192 -19.52 -3.42 -7.46
C SER A 192 -18.89 -4.74 -7.04
N SER A 193 -17.59 -4.89 -7.31
CA SER A 193 -16.81 -6.09 -6.99
C SER A 193 -16.89 -6.50 -5.51
N MET A 194 -17.26 -5.58 -4.63
CA MET A 194 -17.62 -5.80 -3.23
C MET A 194 -19.14 -5.66 -3.03
N SER A 195 -19.86 -6.79 -3.12
CA SER A 195 -21.28 -6.80 -2.75
C SER A 195 -21.48 -6.49 -1.26
N SER A 196 -22.62 -5.88 -0.90
CA SER A 196 -22.98 -5.62 0.50
C SER A 196 -23.02 -6.89 1.36
N ALA A 197 -23.26 -8.05 0.75
CA ALA A 197 -23.18 -9.35 1.42
C ALA A 197 -21.72 -9.76 1.73
N PHE A 198 -20.80 -9.59 0.77
CA PHE A 198 -19.37 -9.80 0.96
C PHE A 198 -18.80 -8.88 2.05
N LEU A 199 -19.10 -7.59 1.99
CA LEU A 199 -18.62 -6.60 2.96
C LEU A 199 -19.08 -6.94 4.39
N ARG A 200 -20.35 -7.35 4.56
CA ARG A 200 -20.86 -7.84 5.85
C ARG A 200 -20.16 -9.10 6.37
N ARG A 201 -19.73 -10.01 5.48
CA ARG A 201 -18.93 -11.19 5.87
C ARG A 201 -17.50 -10.80 6.25
N LEU A 202 -16.90 -9.87 5.50
CA LEU A 202 -15.56 -9.36 5.81
C LEU A 202 -15.52 -8.68 7.19
N TRP A 203 -16.52 -7.88 7.54
CA TRP A 203 -16.67 -7.30 8.89
C TRP A 203 -16.97 -8.32 10.00
N LYS A 204 -17.49 -9.50 9.67
CA LYS A 204 -17.68 -10.60 10.63
C LYS A 204 -16.44 -11.49 10.77
N GLY A 205 -15.51 -11.42 9.82
CA GLY A 205 -14.35 -12.31 9.75
C GLY A 205 -14.66 -13.68 9.13
N ASP A 206 -15.75 -13.81 8.36
CA ASP A 206 -16.22 -15.06 7.74
C ASP A 206 -16.36 -14.96 6.20
N ALA A 207 -15.64 -14.03 5.57
CA ALA A 207 -15.53 -13.96 4.11
C ALA A 207 -14.69 -15.13 3.55
N SER A 208 -15.09 -15.65 2.39
CA SER A 208 -14.41 -16.73 1.67
C SER A 208 -13.92 -16.26 0.30
N PRO A 209 -12.78 -16.74 -0.22
CA PRO A 209 -12.33 -16.42 -1.58
C PRO A 209 -13.32 -16.84 -2.67
N ARG A 210 -14.21 -17.80 -2.39
CA ARG A 210 -15.31 -18.20 -3.29
C ARG A 210 -16.32 -17.09 -3.55
N MET A 211 -16.38 -16.08 -2.68
CA MET A 211 -17.24 -14.91 -2.82
C MET A 211 -16.61 -13.78 -3.65
N LEU A 212 -15.32 -13.88 -4.00
CA LEU A 212 -14.64 -12.88 -4.82
C LEU A 212 -15.12 -12.93 -6.26
N HIS A 213 -15.03 -11.80 -6.97
CA HIS A 213 -15.29 -11.74 -8.41
C HIS A 213 -14.43 -12.78 -9.18
N PRO A 214 -14.95 -13.49 -10.21
CA PRO A 214 -14.24 -14.55 -10.91
C PRO A 214 -12.85 -14.17 -11.44
N ARG A 215 -12.65 -12.90 -11.85
CA ARG A 215 -11.32 -12.37 -12.23
C ARG A 215 -10.28 -12.53 -11.11
N LEU A 216 -10.64 -12.16 -9.88
CA LEU A 216 -9.74 -12.27 -8.73
C LEU A 216 -9.49 -13.73 -8.35
N GLN A 217 -10.53 -14.58 -8.38
CA GLN A 217 -10.35 -16.02 -8.18
C GLN A 217 -9.38 -16.64 -9.21
N LYS A 218 -9.45 -16.22 -10.48
CA LYS A 218 -8.51 -16.64 -11.53
C LYS A 218 -7.09 -16.16 -11.23
N ALA A 219 -6.92 -14.89 -10.82
CA ALA A 219 -5.61 -14.34 -10.44
C ALA A 219 -4.99 -15.08 -9.24
N MET A 220 -5.77 -15.36 -8.20
CA MET A 220 -5.32 -16.15 -7.04
C MET A 220 -4.83 -17.55 -7.46
N ARG A 221 -5.59 -18.24 -8.31
CA ARG A 221 -5.18 -19.56 -8.87
C ARG A 221 -3.90 -19.46 -9.68
N ALA A 222 -3.73 -18.42 -10.50
CA ALA A 222 -2.51 -18.21 -11.28
C ALA A 222 -1.27 -18.03 -10.37
N TYR A 223 -1.34 -17.21 -9.32
CA TYR A 223 -0.22 -17.04 -8.38
C TYR A 223 0.07 -18.31 -7.56
N LEU A 224 -0.96 -19.05 -7.16
CA LEU A 224 -0.80 -20.37 -6.51
C LEU A 224 -0.04 -21.36 -7.39
N SER A 225 -0.34 -21.42 -8.69
CA SER A 225 0.39 -22.26 -9.65
C SER A 225 1.80 -21.75 -9.95
N ALA A 226 2.00 -20.43 -10.04
CA ALA A 226 3.30 -19.85 -10.42
C ALA A 226 4.39 -20.02 -9.35
N ASN A 227 4.03 -19.90 -8.06
CA ASN A 227 4.94 -20.05 -6.91
C ASN A 227 6.33 -19.38 -7.10
N LYS A 228 6.34 -18.13 -7.58
CA LYS A 228 7.55 -17.36 -7.97
C LYS A 228 8.69 -17.43 -6.94
N HIS A 229 8.34 -17.45 -5.65
CA HIS A 229 9.30 -17.37 -4.54
C HIS A 229 9.74 -18.73 -3.98
N GLY A 230 9.26 -19.84 -4.56
CA GLY A 230 9.62 -21.20 -4.12
C GLY A 230 9.07 -21.57 -2.73
N VAL A 231 7.90 -21.05 -2.37
CA VAL A 231 7.28 -21.25 -1.06
C VAL A 231 6.96 -22.72 -0.84
N ARG A 232 7.32 -23.23 0.35
CA ARG A 232 7.04 -24.59 0.80
C ARG A 232 6.30 -24.53 2.14
N SER A 233 4.97 -24.50 2.10
CA SER A 233 4.14 -24.58 3.31
C SER A 233 4.25 -25.98 3.93
N ARG A 234 4.58 -26.06 5.22
CA ARG A 234 4.27 -27.26 6.01
C ARG A 234 2.75 -27.40 6.14
N GLY A 235 2.25 -28.64 6.25
CA GLY A 235 0.82 -28.95 6.12
C GLY A 235 -0.08 -28.27 7.16
N ARG A 236 -1.39 -28.25 6.87
CA ARG A 236 -2.49 -27.65 7.67
C ARG A 236 -2.20 -27.57 9.17
N ALA A 237 -2.04 -26.35 9.67
CA ALA A 237 -2.39 -26.04 11.05
C ALA A 237 -3.91 -25.81 11.12
N ALA A 238 -4.58 -26.39 12.11
CA ALA A 238 -6.02 -26.24 12.29
C ALA A 238 -6.38 -24.77 12.60
N GLY A 239 -7.53 -24.30 12.09
CA GLY A 239 -8.01 -22.92 12.24
C GLY A 239 -8.05 -22.45 13.70
N GLY A 240 -6.97 -21.80 14.14
CA GLY A 240 -6.79 -21.42 15.54
C GLY A 240 -7.75 -20.31 15.97
N ALA A 241 -8.47 -20.55 17.08
CA ALA A 241 -9.24 -19.51 17.77
C ALA A 241 -8.37 -18.28 18.07
N ALA A 242 -8.98 -17.09 18.11
CA ALA A 242 -8.28 -15.79 18.28
C ALA A 242 -7.25 -15.77 19.44
N ARG A 243 -7.57 -16.44 20.55
CA ARG A 243 -6.68 -16.60 21.72
C ARG A 243 -5.37 -17.34 21.40
N SER A 244 -5.42 -18.33 20.50
CA SER A 244 -4.23 -19.05 20.03
C SER A 244 -3.38 -18.16 19.11
N CYS A 245 -4.04 -17.43 18.22
CA CYS A 245 -3.42 -16.49 17.29
C CYS A 245 -2.62 -15.38 18.03
N CYS A 246 -3.23 -14.73 19.03
CA CYS A 246 -2.58 -13.75 19.92
C CYS A 246 -1.24 -14.26 20.48
N ARG A 247 -1.22 -15.49 21.01
CA ARG A 247 -0.01 -16.12 21.57
C ARG A 247 1.04 -16.41 20.49
N ALA A 248 0.62 -16.95 19.36
CA ALA A 248 1.51 -17.24 18.24
C ALA A 248 2.22 -15.97 17.74
N LEU A 249 1.47 -14.87 17.60
CA LEU A 249 2.02 -13.56 17.22
C LEU A 249 3.04 -13.05 18.24
N ARG A 250 2.65 -12.93 19.51
CA ARG A 250 3.53 -12.41 20.58
C ARG A 250 4.82 -13.23 20.76
N GLY A 251 4.76 -14.55 20.58
CA GLY A 251 5.92 -15.43 20.72
C GLY A 251 6.86 -15.42 19.52
N ARG A 252 6.33 -15.25 18.30
CA ARG A 252 7.09 -15.42 17.04
C ARG A 252 7.52 -14.11 16.41
N VAL A 253 6.65 -13.11 16.35
CA VAL A 253 6.89 -11.86 15.60
C VAL A 253 8.00 -11.06 16.27
N ARG A 254 9.18 -11.08 15.65
CA ARG A 254 10.34 -10.27 16.04
C ARG A 254 10.79 -9.48 14.81
N VAL A 255 10.65 -8.16 14.87
CA VAL A 255 11.11 -7.28 13.79
C VAL A 255 12.61 -7.50 13.57
N ARG A 256 12.98 -7.83 12.34
CA ARG A 256 14.37 -8.04 11.92
C ARG A 256 14.64 -7.20 10.68
N THR A 257 15.66 -6.37 10.77
CA THR A 257 16.21 -5.59 9.66
C THR A 257 17.56 -6.18 9.26
N LEU A 258 18.13 -5.73 8.14
CA LEU A 258 19.56 -5.90 7.92
C LEU A 258 20.34 -5.07 8.96
N ASP A 259 21.35 -5.69 9.56
CA ASP A 259 22.26 -5.10 10.57
C ASP A 259 23.73 -5.09 10.10
N GLY A 260 23.98 -5.52 8.85
CA GLY A 260 25.30 -5.60 8.26
C GLY A 260 26.22 -6.68 8.85
N THR A 261 25.70 -7.61 9.66
CA THR A 261 26.52 -8.69 10.29
C THR A 261 26.51 -10.00 9.51
N GLU A 262 25.43 -10.31 8.78
CA GLU A 262 25.32 -11.52 7.95
C GLU A 262 25.93 -11.33 6.55
N PRO A 263 26.62 -12.34 5.98
CA PRO A 263 27.03 -12.34 4.58
C PRO A 263 25.82 -12.26 3.61
N PRO A 264 25.95 -11.56 2.47
CA PRO A 264 27.14 -10.90 1.96
C PRO A 264 27.40 -9.51 2.58
N PHE A 265 26.43 -8.95 3.30
CA PHE A 265 26.45 -7.57 3.77
C PHE A 265 27.64 -7.24 4.71
N SER A 266 28.07 -8.20 5.55
CA SER A 266 29.26 -8.03 6.39
C SER A 266 30.55 -7.87 5.59
N ALA A 267 30.77 -8.71 4.57
CA ALA A 267 31.92 -8.60 3.67
C ALA A 267 31.88 -7.31 2.83
N LEU A 268 30.70 -6.73 2.63
CA LEU A 268 30.47 -5.46 1.92
C LEU A 268 30.53 -4.23 2.85
N GLY A 269 30.91 -4.38 4.12
CA GLY A 269 31.06 -3.26 5.06
C GLY A 269 29.75 -2.59 5.52
N TRP A 270 28.60 -3.25 5.33
CA TRP A 270 27.27 -2.64 5.57
C TRP A 270 27.01 -2.21 7.01
N ARG A 271 27.78 -2.72 7.98
CA ARG A 271 27.68 -2.34 9.40
C ARG A 271 27.85 -0.83 9.62
N ALA A 272 28.60 -0.13 8.76
CA ALA A 272 28.77 1.32 8.81
C ALA A 272 27.66 2.11 8.08
N LEU A 273 26.82 1.44 7.28
CA LEU A 273 25.76 2.07 6.47
C LEU A 273 24.39 1.95 7.13
N VAL A 274 24.08 0.83 7.78
CA VAL A 274 22.80 0.61 8.46
C VAL A 274 22.69 1.45 9.75
N PRO A 275 21.49 1.79 10.23
CA PRO A 275 21.33 2.50 11.50
C PRO A 275 21.83 1.68 12.69
N ALA A 276 22.61 2.31 13.57
CA ALA A 276 23.21 1.65 14.73
C ALA A 276 22.17 1.16 15.77
N VAL A 277 21.07 1.89 15.94
CA VAL A 277 19.96 1.49 16.82
C VAL A 277 18.98 0.61 16.02
N PRO A 278 18.70 -0.64 16.44
CA PRO A 278 17.74 -1.50 15.75
C PRO A 278 16.33 -0.91 15.75
N LEU A 279 15.58 -1.09 14.65
CA LEU A 279 14.22 -0.56 14.48
C LEU A 279 13.27 -0.88 15.65
N GLY A 280 13.31 -2.13 16.16
CA GLY A 280 12.50 -2.56 17.31
C GLY A 280 12.90 -1.99 18.68
N GLN A 281 13.98 -1.18 18.72
CA GLN A 281 14.53 -0.55 19.92
C GLN A 281 14.44 0.99 19.91
N LEU A 282 14.04 1.63 18.80
CA LEU A 282 13.91 3.11 18.70
C LEU A 282 13.01 3.71 19.79
N HIS A 283 11.98 2.99 20.22
CA HIS A 283 11.11 3.38 21.33
C HIS A 283 11.16 2.29 22.43
N PRO A 284 12.18 2.28 23.31
CA PRO A 284 12.40 1.17 24.24
C PRO A 284 11.24 1.06 25.26
N ARG A 285 10.67 2.20 25.68
CA ARG A 285 9.48 2.29 26.55
C ARG A 285 8.15 2.01 25.83
N GLY A 286 8.17 1.95 24.49
CA GLY A 286 7.01 1.86 23.60
C GLY A 286 6.21 3.15 23.50
N LEU A 287 5.56 3.37 22.35
CA LEU A 287 4.58 4.43 22.13
C LEU A 287 3.23 4.01 22.71
N ARG A 288 2.34 4.95 23.07
CA ARG A 288 1.02 4.61 23.64
C ARG A 288 0.07 4.19 22.53
N SER A 289 -0.22 5.11 21.61
CA SER A 289 -1.14 4.90 20.49
C SER A 289 -0.47 5.25 19.15
N CYS A 290 -0.73 4.45 18.13
CA CYS A 290 -0.19 4.65 16.79
C CYS A 290 -1.25 4.45 15.73
N ALA A 291 -1.24 5.29 14.69
CA ALA A 291 -2.09 5.10 13.51
C ALA A 291 -1.31 4.39 12.39
N VAL A 292 -1.98 3.46 11.70
CA VAL A 292 -1.55 2.90 10.41
C VAL A 292 -2.58 3.35 9.38
N VAL A 293 -2.17 4.22 8.47
CA VAL A 293 -3.04 4.80 7.44
C VAL A 293 -2.76 4.09 6.12
N THR A 294 -3.72 3.32 5.61
CA THR A 294 -3.56 2.68 4.31
C THR A 294 -3.68 3.68 3.17
N SER A 295 -3.20 3.29 2.00
CA SER A 295 -3.34 4.09 0.78
C SER A 295 -4.75 4.03 0.18
N ALA A 296 -5.69 3.25 0.72
CA ALA A 296 -6.94 2.87 0.05
C ALA A 296 -7.85 4.07 -0.28
N GLY A 297 -8.48 4.06 -1.46
CA GLY A 297 -9.38 5.13 -1.90
C GLY A 297 -10.62 5.35 -1.00
N ALA A 298 -11.00 4.35 -0.18
CA ALA A 298 -12.11 4.43 0.76
C ALA A 298 -11.93 5.43 1.92
N ILE A 299 -10.70 5.96 2.10
CA ILE A 299 -10.42 6.98 3.12
C ILE A 299 -10.90 8.39 2.73
N LEU A 300 -11.18 8.63 1.44
CA LEU A 300 -11.69 9.92 0.97
C LEU A 300 -13.08 10.22 1.55
N ASN A 301 -13.33 11.48 1.89
CA ASN A 301 -14.54 11.98 2.56
C ASN A 301 -14.84 11.27 3.90
N SER A 302 -13.79 10.87 4.62
CA SER A 302 -13.90 10.23 5.94
C SER A 302 -13.79 11.23 7.10
N SER A 303 -13.14 12.38 6.88
CA SER A 303 -12.80 13.38 7.90
C SER A 303 -12.03 12.81 9.10
N LEU A 304 -11.17 11.80 8.86
CA LEU A 304 -10.41 11.10 9.90
C LEU A 304 -9.08 11.78 10.27
N GLY A 305 -8.71 12.87 9.60
CA GLY A 305 -7.37 13.46 9.70
C GLY A 305 -6.97 13.89 11.12
N GLU A 306 -7.85 14.60 11.83
CA GLU A 306 -7.62 14.99 13.23
C GLU A 306 -7.50 13.78 14.16
N GLU A 307 -8.31 12.73 13.94
CA GLU A 307 -8.24 11.50 14.72
C GLU A 307 -6.91 10.77 14.48
N ILE A 308 -6.47 10.70 13.21
CA ILE A 308 -5.18 10.11 12.83
C ILE A 308 -4.03 10.88 13.49
N ASP A 309 -4.02 12.21 13.38
CA ASP A 309 -2.96 13.06 13.90
C ASP A 309 -2.92 13.13 15.44
N SER A 310 -3.99 12.72 16.14
CA SER A 310 -4.01 12.60 17.61
C SER A 310 -3.08 11.50 18.18
N HIS A 311 -2.54 10.61 17.35
CA HIS A 311 -1.68 9.50 17.77
C HIS A 311 -0.23 9.93 18.02
N ASP A 312 0.49 9.19 18.88
CA ASP A 312 1.92 9.46 19.16
C ASP A 312 2.77 9.31 17.88
N ALA A 313 2.45 8.33 17.02
CA ALA A 313 3.09 8.13 15.73
C ALA A 313 2.11 7.69 14.63
N VAL A 314 2.43 8.03 13.38
CA VAL A 314 1.65 7.65 12.19
C VAL A 314 2.54 6.92 11.19
N LEU A 315 2.10 5.74 10.75
CA LEU A 315 2.74 4.97 9.68
C LEU A 315 1.97 5.12 8.37
N ARG A 316 2.71 5.42 7.28
CA ARG A 316 2.22 5.51 5.90
C ARG A 316 3.01 4.59 4.95
N PHE A 317 2.54 4.46 3.71
CA PHE A 317 3.08 3.52 2.73
C PHE A 317 3.50 4.21 1.43
N ASN A 318 4.60 3.75 0.83
CA ASN A 318 5.04 4.09 -0.52
C ASN A 318 5.01 5.61 -0.76
N SER A 319 4.47 6.06 -1.91
CA SER A 319 4.31 7.45 -2.33
C SER A 319 3.08 8.16 -1.74
N ALA A 320 2.35 7.56 -0.80
CA ALA A 320 1.07 8.10 -0.31
C ALA A 320 1.26 9.48 0.38
N PRO A 321 0.71 10.58 -0.18
CA PRO A 321 0.93 11.95 0.28
C PRO A 321 -0.07 12.37 1.36
N THR A 322 0.29 13.38 2.15
CA THR A 322 -0.66 14.08 3.04
C THR A 322 -1.26 15.33 2.38
N ARG A 323 -0.43 16.06 1.63
CA ARG A 323 -0.79 17.34 1.01
C ARG A 323 -2.01 17.22 0.09
N GLY A 324 -3.05 18.01 0.35
CA GLY A 324 -4.32 18.00 -0.38
C GLY A 324 -5.33 16.95 0.12
N TYR A 325 -4.98 16.15 1.13
CA TYR A 325 -5.79 15.08 1.71
C TYR A 325 -5.89 15.17 3.24
N GLU A 326 -5.34 16.22 3.85
CA GLU A 326 -5.08 16.35 5.30
C GLU A 326 -6.35 16.13 6.13
N LYS A 327 -7.50 16.60 5.65
CA LYS A 327 -8.82 16.41 6.29
C LYS A 327 -9.18 14.92 6.48
N ASP A 328 -8.82 14.08 5.51
CA ASP A 328 -9.16 12.66 5.49
C ASP A 328 -8.03 11.78 6.03
N VAL A 329 -6.77 12.12 5.77
CA VAL A 329 -5.62 11.26 6.06
C VAL A 329 -4.68 11.81 7.12
N GLY A 330 -4.88 13.03 7.62
CA GLY A 330 -3.98 13.73 8.54
C GLY A 330 -2.71 14.23 7.86
N ASN A 331 -1.93 15.06 8.56
CA ASN A 331 -0.65 15.58 8.07
C ASN A 331 0.58 14.91 8.70
N LYS A 332 0.45 14.26 9.87
CA LYS A 332 1.57 13.62 10.56
C LYS A 332 2.07 12.39 9.80
N THR A 333 3.40 12.24 9.67
CA THR A 333 4.06 10.99 9.25
C THR A 333 5.27 10.79 10.15
N THR A 334 5.43 9.59 10.71
CA THR A 334 6.55 9.25 11.60
C THR A 334 7.36 8.10 11.02
N VAL A 335 6.68 7.11 10.45
CA VAL A 335 7.28 5.95 9.79
C VAL A 335 6.70 5.83 8.39
N ARG A 336 7.55 5.57 7.39
CA ARG A 336 7.11 5.26 6.03
C ARG A 336 7.71 3.94 5.56
N ILE A 337 6.85 2.95 5.35
CA ILE A 337 7.23 1.70 4.69
C ILE A 337 7.20 1.90 3.20
N ILE A 338 8.28 1.56 2.51
CA ILE A 338 8.39 1.61 1.06
C ILE A 338 8.74 0.22 0.52
N ASN A 339 8.11 -0.21 -0.56
CA ASN A 339 8.59 -1.38 -1.30
C ASN A 339 9.81 -0.99 -2.16
N SER A 340 10.53 -1.98 -2.67
CA SER A 340 11.74 -1.79 -3.48
C SER A 340 11.50 -1.00 -4.77
N GLN A 341 10.31 -1.10 -5.36
CA GLN A 341 9.92 -0.34 -6.56
C GLN A 341 9.99 1.18 -6.36
N ILE A 342 9.68 1.68 -5.15
CA ILE A 342 9.78 3.11 -4.80
C ILE A 342 11.21 3.62 -4.92
N LEU A 343 12.21 2.79 -4.58
CA LEU A 343 13.62 3.18 -4.68
C LEU A 343 14.15 3.10 -6.12
N THR A 344 13.59 2.24 -6.97
CA THR A 344 14.13 1.95 -8.31
C THR A 344 13.43 2.67 -9.46
N ASN A 345 12.15 3.02 -9.32
CA ASN A 345 11.41 3.69 -10.39
C ASN A 345 11.59 5.22 -10.26
N PRO A 346 12.22 5.91 -11.25
CA PRO A 346 12.48 7.34 -11.18
C PRO A 346 11.22 8.21 -10.99
N SER A 347 10.04 7.76 -11.44
CA SER A 347 8.80 8.53 -11.32
C SER A 347 8.33 8.77 -9.88
N HIS A 348 8.89 8.06 -8.90
CA HIS A 348 8.61 8.30 -7.48
C HIS A 348 9.52 9.37 -6.85
N HIS A 349 10.55 9.85 -7.58
CA HIS A 349 11.48 10.89 -7.14
C HIS A 349 12.03 10.67 -5.72
N PHE A 350 12.37 9.41 -5.39
CA PHE A 350 12.67 8.97 -4.01
C PHE A 350 13.78 9.79 -3.32
N ILE A 351 14.80 10.21 -4.06
CA ILE A 351 15.94 10.97 -3.54
C ILE A 351 15.53 12.41 -3.15
N ASP A 352 14.68 13.04 -3.95
CA ASP A 352 14.45 14.49 -3.89
C ASP A 352 13.14 14.86 -3.18
N SER A 353 12.13 13.99 -3.27
CA SER A 353 10.79 14.20 -2.73
C SER A 353 10.78 14.34 -1.20
N SER A 354 10.09 15.36 -0.71
CA SER A 354 9.89 15.60 0.72
C SER A 354 9.09 14.50 1.43
N LEU A 355 8.35 13.65 0.70
CA LEU A 355 7.61 12.53 1.28
C LEU A 355 8.50 11.52 2.01
N TYR A 356 9.79 11.47 1.68
CA TYR A 356 10.76 10.51 2.22
C TYR A 356 11.79 11.16 3.15
N LYS A 357 11.71 12.47 3.40
CA LYS A 357 12.63 13.21 4.29
C LYS A 357 12.02 13.29 5.70
N ASP A 358 12.87 13.47 6.72
CA ASP A 358 12.48 13.70 8.12
C ASP A 358 11.55 12.64 8.74
N VAL A 359 11.60 11.41 8.23
CA VAL A 359 10.80 10.25 8.69
C VAL A 359 11.66 8.99 8.84
N ILE A 360 11.22 8.06 9.69
CA ILE A 360 11.83 6.73 9.75
C ILE A 360 11.44 5.95 8.49
N LEU A 361 12.41 5.66 7.62
CA LEU A 361 12.21 4.89 6.40
C LEU A 361 12.42 3.39 6.65
N VAL A 362 11.54 2.57 6.07
CA VAL A 362 11.62 1.11 6.17
C VAL A 362 11.38 0.51 4.78
N ALA A 363 12.45 0.16 4.07
CA ALA A 363 12.40 -0.50 2.78
C ALA A 363 12.20 -2.02 2.91
N TRP A 364 11.57 -2.64 1.90
CA TRP A 364 11.47 -4.09 1.79
C TRP A 364 11.38 -4.56 0.32
N ASP A 365 11.83 -5.79 0.06
CA ASP A 365 11.83 -6.41 -1.27
C ASP A 365 11.35 -7.88 -1.19
N PRO A 366 10.60 -8.39 -2.19
CA PRO A 366 10.27 -9.81 -2.33
C PRO A 366 11.49 -10.72 -2.56
N ALA A 367 12.11 -11.18 -1.47
CA ALA A 367 13.17 -12.18 -1.51
C ALA A 367 12.64 -13.64 -1.63
N PRO A 368 13.45 -14.61 -2.10
CA PRO A 368 13.08 -16.03 -2.11
C PRO A 368 12.68 -16.56 -0.72
N TYR A 369 11.77 -17.54 -0.65
CA TYR A 369 11.25 -18.10 0.61
C TYR A 369 12.34 -18.74 1.49
N SER A 370 13.44 -19.22 0.90
CA SER A 370 14.62 -19.70 1.64
C SER A 370 15.33 -18.61 2.46
N ALA A 371 15.00 -17.33 2.24
CA ALA A 371 15.62 -16.17 2.86
C ALA A 371 17.16 -16.14 2.74
N ASN A 372 17.70 -16.72 1.67
CA ASN A 372 19.13 -16.74 1.38
C ASN A 372 19.59 -15.34 0.92
N LEU A 373 20.33 -14.66 1.80
CA LEU A 373 20.79 -13.28 1.57
C LEU A 373 21.76 -13.15 0.39
N ASN A 374 22.58 -14.16 0.09
CA ASN A 374 23.49 -14.14 -1.05
C ASN A 374 22.72 -14.22 -2.38
N LEU A 375 21.71 -15.08 -2.45
CA LEU A 375 20.84 -15.18 -3.63
C LEU A 375 20.02 -13.91 -3.83
N TRP A 376 19.44 -13.39 -2.74
CA TRP A 376 18.65 -12.16 -2.77
C TRP A 376 19.48 -10.92 -3.11
N TYR A 377 20.71 -10.79 -2.60
CA TYR A 377 21.60 -9.69 -2.97
C TYR A 377 21.97 -9.71 -4.46
N LYS A 378 22.23 -10.91 -5.02
CA LYS A 378 22.55 -11.08 -6.44
C LYS A 378 21.34 -10.91 -7.37
N LYS A 379 20.13 -11.22 -6.89
CA LYS A 379 18.88 -11.18 -7.67
C LYS A 379 17.70 -10.76 -6.77
N PRO A 380 17.60 -9.47 -6.42
CA PRO A 380 16.40 -8.94 -5.77
C PRO A 380 15.25 -8.82 -6.77
N ASP A 381 14.01 -8.59 -6.31
CA ASP A 381 12.89 -8.35 -7.24
C ASP A 381 13.04 -6.98 -7.92
N TYR A 382 13.52 -5.98 -7.16
CA TYR A 382 14.00 -4.70 -7.67
C TYR A 382 15.29 -4.31 -6.92
N ASN A 383 16.27 -3.71 -7.62
CA ASN A 383 17.56 -3.31 -7.03
C ASN A 383 17.43 -2.15 -6.01
N LEU A 384 16.96 -2.46 -4.80
CA LEU A 384 16.90 -1.51 -3.69
C LEU A 384 18.27 -1.17 -3.09
N PHE A 385 19.29 -2.01 -3.28
CA PHE A 385 20.57 -1.88 -2.57
C PHE A 385 21.37 -0.68 -3.05
N THR A 386 21.48 -0.45 -4.36
CA THR A 386 22.19 0.70 -4.92
C THR A 386 21.61 2.05 -4.46
N PRO A 387 20.30 2.35 -4.64
CA PRO A 387 19.70 3.59 -4.15
C PRO A 387 19.70 3.70 -2.62
N TYR A 388 19.59 2.59 -1.87
CA TYR A 388 19.74 2.61 -0.41
C TYR A 388 21.13 3.12 0.02
N VAL A 389 22.20 2.59 -0.56
CA VAL A 389 23.59 3.01 -0.24
C VAL A 389 23.80 4.48 -0.62
N GLN A 390 23.31 4.92 -1.78
CA GLN A 390 23.39 6.32 -2.20
C GLN A 390 22.65 7.24 -1.23
N TYR A 391 21.44 6.87 -0.81
CA TYR A 391 20.64 7.66 0.12
C TYR A 391 21.28 7.73 1.52
N ARG A 392 21.74 6.61 2.07
CA ARG A 392 22.41 6.54 3.39
C ARG A 392 23.70 7.36 3.45
N ARG A 393 24.44 7.47 2.34
CA ARG A 393 25.64 8.33 2.25
C ARG A 393 25.30 9.83 2.24
N ARG A 394 24.13 10.22 1.71
CA ARG A 394 23.67 11.62 1.69
C ARG A 394 22.95 12.04 2.96
N ASN A 395 22.22 11.11 3.60
CA ASN A 395 21.40 11.35 4.78
C ASN A 395 21.80 10.38 5.91
N PRO A 396 23.01 10.50 6.50
CA PRO A 396 23.54 9.54 7.47
C PRO A 396 22.72 9.49 8.77
N ASP A 397 22.13 10.61 9.19
CA ASP A 397 21.40 10.71 10.46
C ASP A 397 19.94 10.24 10.37
N GLN A 398 19.34 10.24 9.17
CA GLN A 398 17.95 9.81 9.00
C GLN A 398 17.82 8.27 9.11
N PRO A 399 17.03 7.74 10.07
CA PRO A 399 16.90 6.29 10.25
C PRO A 399 16.26 5.62 9.04
N PHE A 400 17.04 4.83 8.30
CA PHE A 400 16.57 4.09 7.12
C PHE A 400 17.00 2.62 7.17
N TYR A 401 16.02 1.74 7.34
CA TYR A 401 16.19 0.31 7.48
C TYR A 401 15.76 -0.45 6.23
N ILE A 402 16.33 -1.63 6.02
CA ILE A 402 15.79 -2.65 5.11
C ILE A 402 15.30 -3.83 5.93
N LEU A 403 14.05 -4.28 5.71
CA LEU A 403 13.50 -5.47 6.37
C LEU A 403 14.21 -6.74 5.91
N HIS A 404 14.53 -7.61 6.86
CA HIS A 404 15.20 -8.88 6.56
C HIS A 404 14.18 -9.90 6.01
N PRO A 405 14.48 -10.63 4.91
CA PRO A 405 13.60 -11.65 4.30
C PRO A 405 12.92 -12.63 5.26
N LYS A 406 13.66 -13.23 6.22
CA LYS A 406 13.13 -14.06 7.31
C LYS A 406 11.92 -13.44 8.06
N PHE A 407 11.89 -12.13 8.28
CA PHE A 407 10.75 -11.46 8.95
C PHE A 407 9.51 -11.45 8.04
N ILE A 408 9.68 -11.11 6.76
CA ILE A 408 8.59 -11.04 5.77
C ILE A 408 7.95 -12.42 5.58
N TRP A 409 8.76 -13.47 5.44
CA TRP A 409 8.25 -14.84 5.31
C TRP A 409 7.71 -15.43 6.61
N GLN A 410 8.24 -15.04 7.78
CA GLN A 410 7.61 -15.39 9.07
C GLN A 410 6.18 -14.82 9.17
N LEU A 411 5.93 -13.61 8.66
CA LEU A 411 4.59 -13.04 8.61
C LEU A 411 3.68 -13.81 7.64
N TRP A 412 4.22 -14.30 6.51
CA TRP A 412 3.50 -15.19 5.60
C TRP A 412 3.09 -16.52 6.27
N ASP A 413 4.03 -17.18 6.95
CA ASP A 413 3.78 -18.42 7.69
C ASP A 413 2.65 -18.25 8.71
N ILE A 414 2.63 -17.13 9.42
CA ILE A 414 1.59 -16.80 10.39
C ILE A 414 0.20 -16.69 9.73
N ILE A 415 0.10 -16.11 8.53
CA ILE A 415 -1.17 -16.03 7.79
C ILE A 415 -1.59 -17.44 7.34
N GLN A 416 -0.67 -18.22 6.77
CA GLN A 416 -0.96 -19.57 6.28
C GLN A 416 -1.33 -20.54 7.41
N GLU A 417 -0.68 -20.46 8.58
CA GLU A 417 -1.01 -21.28 9.75
C GLU A 417 -2.36 -20.93 10.39
N ASN A 418 -2.88 -19.71 10.16
CA ASN A 418 -4.17 -19.26 10.69
C ASN A 418 -5.32 -19.38 9.67
N THR A 419 -5.04 -19.98 8.49
CA THR A 419 -5.92 -20.10 7.33
C THR A 419 -5.99 -21.56 6.85
N GLU A 420 -7.20 -22.10 6.65
CA GLU A 420 -7.40 -23.51 6.30
C GLU A 420 -7.12 -23.84 4.82
N GLU A 421 -7.20 -22.83 3.96
CA GLU A 421 -6.95 -22.87 2.52
C GLU A 421 -5.50 -22.46 2.21
N LYS A 422 -4.97 -22.89 1.06
CA LYS A 422 -3.64 -22.42 0.61
C LYS A 422 -3.73 -20.95 0.18
N ILE A 423 -2.88 -20.11 0.75
CA ILE A 423 -2.80 -18.68 0.42
C ILE A 423 -1.81 -18.44 -0.74
N GLN A 424 -1.88 -17.28 -1.40
CA GLN A 424 -0.94 -16.94 -2.47
C GLN A 424 0.51 -17.02 -1.97
N PRO A 425 1.44 -17.69 -2.70
CA PRO A 425 2.84 -17.89 -2.31
C PRO A 425 3.70 -16.65 -2.61
N ASN A 426 3.17 -15.48 -2.24
CA ASN A 426 3.77 -14.16 -2.39
C ASN A 426 3.85 -13.51 -1.02
N PRO A 427 4.81 -12.60 -0.76
CA PRO A 427 4.96 -11.96 0.54
C PRO A 427 3.67 -11.18 0.94
N PRO A 428 3.43 -10.96 2.24
CA PRO A 428 2.31 -10.15 2.72
C PRO A 428 2.38 -8.72 2.17
N SER A 429 1.24 -8.03 2.14
CA SER A 429 1.22 -6.62 1.71
C SER A 429 2.06 -5.71 2.62
N SER A 430 2.54 -4.58 2.08
CA SER A 430 3.14 -3.50 2.89
C SER A 430 2.25 -3.13 4.08
N GLY A 431 0.92 -3.13 3.88
CA GLY A 431 -0.08 -2.88 4.91
C GLY A 431 0.05 -3.83 6.09
N PHE A 432 0.04 -5.15 5.86
CA PHE A 432 0.17 -6.14 6.93
C PHE A 432 1.55 -6.08 7.61
N ILE A 433 2.62 -5.89 6.84
CA ILE A 433 3.98 -5.67 7.37
C ILE A 433 3.99 -4.46 8.32
N GLY A 434 3.36 -3.35 7.94
CA GLY A 434 3.25 -2.14 8.74
C GLY A 434 2.41 -2.29 9.99
N ILE A 435 1.29 -3.01 9.92
CA ILE A 435 0.46 -3.32 11.09
C ILE A 435 1.30 -4.08 12.13
N LEU A 436 1.96 -5.16 11.73
CA LEU A 436 2.75 -5.98 12.65
C LEU A 436 4.01 -5.25 13.16
N LEU A 437 4.62 -4.38 12.35
CA LEU A 437 5.68 -3.48 12.80
C LEU A 437 5.18 -2.55 13.91
N MET A 438 4.10 -1.80 13.71
CA MET A 438 3.58 -0.87 14.72
C MET A 438 3.09 -1.59 15.97
N MET A 439 2.55 -2.80 15.86
CA MET A 439 2.21 -3.63 17.02
C MET A 439 3.43 -4.01 17.87
N THR A 440 4.66 -3.94 17.34
CA THR A 440 5.88 -4.17 18.14
C THR A 440 6.39 -2.92 18.86
N LEU A 441 6.07 -1.73 18.33
CA LEU A 441 6.54 -0.42 18.80
C LEU A 441 5.55 0.29 19.74
N CYS A 442 4.25 0.00 19.60
CA CYS A 442 3.16 0.72 20.25
C CYS A 442 2.37 -0.18 21.20
N ARG A 443 1.69 0.38 22.21
CA ARG A 443 0.79 -0.36 23.10
C ARG A 443 -0.57 -0.62 22.47
N GLU A 444 -1.02 0.27 21.60
CA GLU A 444 -2.26 0.18 20.83
C GLU A 444 -2.03 0.70 19.40
N VAL A 445 -2.63 0.04 18.41
CA VAL A 445 -2.51 0.39 16.99
C VAL A 445 -3.90 0.52 16.38
N HIS A 446 -4.20 1.71 15.83
CA HIS A 446 -5.41 2.00 15.10
C HIS A 446 -5.11 1.90 13.61
N VAL A 447 -5.81 1.03 12.89
CA VAL A 447 -5.59 0.80 11.46
C VAL A 447 -6.80 1.28 10.68
N TYR A 448 -6.59 2.21 9.75
CA TYR A 448 -7.63 2.92 9.01
C TYR A 448 -7.73 2.44 7.56
N GLU A 449 -8.95 2.08 7.14
CA GLU A 449 -9.30 1.59 5.79
C GLU A 449 -8.41 0.42 5.29
N TYR A 450 -7.89 -0.38 6.22
CA TYR A 450 -7.32 -1.69 5.87
C TYR A 450 -8.42 -2.72 5.69
N ILE A 451 -9.41 -2.75 6.57
CA ILE A 451 -10.69 -3.40 6.29
C ILE A 451 -11.67 -2.30 5.88
N PRO A 452 -12.23 -2.36 4.65
CA PRO A 452 -12.99 -1.24 4.09
C PRO A 452 -14.24 -0.92 4.92
N SER A 453 -14.52 0.37 5.08
CA SER A 453 -15.76 0.88 5.66
C SER A 453 -16.95 0.76 4.70
N VAL A 454 -18.08 1.39 5.05
CA VAL A 454 -19.19 1.64 4.11
C VAL A 454 -18.79 2.45 2.88
N ARG A 455 -17.67 3.21 2.92
CA ARG A 455 -17.08 3.93 1.76
C ARG A 455 -16.25 3.02 0.85
N GLN A 456 -16.46 1.70 0.90
CA GLN A 456 -15.80 0.75 0.00
C GLN A 456 -15.88 1.24 -1.46
N THR A 457 -14.77 1.12 -2.18
CA THR A 457 -14.64 1.60 -3.55
C THR A 457 -13.61 0.75 -4.28
N GLU A 458 -13.70 0.76 -5.61
CA GLU A 458 -12.68 0.17 -6.48
C GLU A 458 -11.50 1.12 -6.73
N LEU A 459 -11.61 2.40 -6.32
CA LEU A 459 -10.49 3.34 -6.35
C LEU A 459 -9.33 2.78 -5.50
N CYS A 460 -8.25 2.42 -6.18
CA CYS A 460 -7.14 1.67 -5.59
C CYS A 460 -6.46 2.50 -4.50
N HIS A 461 -6.07 3.72 -4.85
CA HIS A 461 -5.43 4.66 -3.93
C HIS A 461 -6.13 6.02 -3.90
N TYR A 462 -6.14 6.68 -2.73
CA TYR A 462 -6.80 7.99 -2.57
C TYR A 462 -6.15 9.13 -3.38
N HIS A 463 -4.90 8.93 -3.81
CA HIS A 463 -4.06 9.91 -4.51
C HIS A 463 -3.83 9.54 -5.99
N GLU A 464 -4.58 8.58 -6.52
CA GLU A 464 -4.49 8.11 -7.91
C GLU A 464 -5.90 8.00 -8.51
N LEU A 465 -6.00 7.97 -9.84
CA LEU A 465 -7.26 7.72 -10.54
C LEU A 465 -7.48 6.23 -10.89
N TYR A 466 -6.51 5.38 -10.56
CA TYR A 466 -6.54 3.95 -10.88
C TYR A 466 -7.60 3.20 -10.07
N ARG A 467 -8.37 2.34 -10.75
CA ARG A 467 -9.45 1.54 -10.16
C ARG A 467 -9.19 0.06 -10.37
N ASP A 468 -8.95 -0.67 -9.28
CA ASP A 468 -8.98 -2.13 -9.27
C ASP A 468 -9.34 -2.66 -7.87
N ALA A 469 -10.41 -3.44 -7.79
CA ALA A 469 -10.82 -4.24 -6.63
C ALA A 469 -9.68 -5.10 -6.01
N ALA A 470 -8.68 -5.49 -6.80
CA ALA A 470 -7.49 -6.23 -6.37
C ALA A 470 -6.68 -5.47 -5.31
N CYS A 471 -6.69 -4.13 -5.32
CA CYS A 471 -6.04 -3.32 -4.28
C CYS A 471 -6.72 -3.48 -2.92
N THR A 472 -8.04 -3.73 -2.91
CA THR A 472 -8.83 -3.90 -1.69
C THR A 472 -9.00 -5.37 -1.30
N LEU A 473 -9.02 -6.30 -2.24
CA LEU A 473 -9.36 -7.73 -1.99
C LEU A 473 -8.18 -8.69 -2.19
N GLY A 474 -7.11 -8.24 -2.85
CA GLY A 474 -5.92 -9.03 -3.15
C GLY A 474 -5.94 -9.66 -4.54
N ALA A 475 -4.77 -9.65 -5.17
CA ALA A 475 -4.44 -10.51 -6.30
C ALA A 475 -3.08 -11.16 -6.02
N TYR A 476 -1.99 -10.38 -6.09
CA TYR A 476 -0.63 -10.82 -5.77
C TYR A 476 -0.48 -11.19 -4.28
N HIS A 477 -0.71 -10.25 -3.37
CA HIS A 477 -0.63 -10.49 -1.93
C HIS A 477 -1.80 -11.34 -1.42
N PRO A 478 -1.63 -12.12 -0.33
CA PRO A 478 -2.71 -12.84 0.36
C PRO A 478 -3.67 -11.92 1.16
N LEU A 479 -3.99 -10.75 0.61
CA LEU A 479 -4.61 -9.61 1.28
C LEU A 479 -5.99 -9.93 1.90
N LEU A 480 -6.81 -10.79 1.28
CA LEU A 480 -8.06 -11.27 1.88
C LEU A 480 -7.80 -11.96 3.24
N TYR A 481 -6.81 -12.86 3.28
CA TYR A 481 -6.48 -13.63 4.48
C TYR A 481 -5.80 -12.76 5.53
N GLU A 482 -4.97 -11.80 5.11
CA GLU A 482 -4.44 -10.76 6.00
C GLU A 482 -5.56 -9.96 6.68
N LYS A 483 -6.59 -9.54 5.93
CA LYS A 483 -7.78 -8.82 6.48
C LYS A 483 -8.60 -9.69 7.43
N LEU A 484 -8.81 -10.97 7.11
CA LEU A 484 -9.49 -11.91 8.00
C LEU A 484 -8.72 -12.12 9.33
N LEU A 485 -7.39 -12.18 9.24
CA LEU A 485 -6.51 -12.30 10.42
C LEU A 485 -6.54 -11.02 11.27
N VAL A 486 -6.42 -9.85 10.64
CA VAL A 486 -6.56 -8.55 11.32
C VAL A 486 -7.94 -8.42 11.99
N GLN A 487 -9.02 -8.86 11.34
CA GLN A 487 -10.36 -8.82 11.95
C GLN A 487 -10.50 -9.77 13.15
N ARG A 488 -9.82 -10.92 13.13
CA ARG A 488 -9.78 -11.87 14.26
C ARG A 488 -9.05 -11.28 15.47
N LEU A 489 -8.17 -10.30 15.27
CA LEU A 489 -7.38 -9.62 16.31
C LEU A 489 -7.99 -8.30 16.78
N ASN A 490 -9.01 -7.79 16.07
CA ASN A 490 -9.64 -6.50 16.33
C ASN A 490 -10.35 -6.48 17.70
N THR A 491 -9.95 -5.53 18.56
CA THR A 491 -10.57 -5.24 19.86
C THR A 491 -11.47 -4.00 19.82
N GLY A 492 -11.52 -3.28 18.70
CA GLY A 492 -12.30 -2.06 18.51
C GLY A 492 -13.80 -2.30 18.27
N ALA A 493 -14.58 -1.23 18.40
CA ALA A 493 -16.03 -1.30 18.22
C ALA A 493 -16.43 -1.65 16.78
N ARG A 494 -17.39 -2.58 16.62
CA ARG A 494 -17.97 -2.95 15.30
C ARG A 494 -18.54 -1.75 14.53
N GLY A 495 -19.02 -0.73 15.25
CA GLY A 495 -19.51 0.52 14.65
C GLY A 495 -18.41 1.33 13.97
N ASP A 496 -17.20 1.34 14.52
CA ASP A 496 -16.07 2.11 13.98
C ASP A 496 -15.43 1.41 12.79
N LEU A 497 -15.38 0.08 12.80
CA LEU A 497 -15.04 -0.69 11.59
C LEU A 497 -15.99 -0.32 10.43
N ARG A 498 -17.31 -0.35 10.68
CA ARG A 498 -18.31 -0.06 9.63
C ARG A 498 -18.25 1.37 9.13
N ARG A 499 -18.13 2.37 10.01
CA ARG A 499 -18.20 3.81 9.65
C ARG A 499 -16.87 4.45 9.30
N LYS A 500 -15.79 4.03 9.96
CA LYS A 500 -14.45 4.63 9.87
C LYS A 500 -13.42 3.73 9.17
N GLY A 501 -13.77 2.47 8.88
CA GLY A 501 -12.81 1.49 8.35
C GLY A 501 -11.74 1.15 9.40
N LYS A 502 -12.05 1.41 10.67
CA LYS A 502 -11.11 1.42 11.78
C LYS A 502 -11.14 0.09 12.52
N VAL A 503 -9.98 -0.54 12.67
CA VAL A 503 -9.75 -1.61 13.65
C VAL A 503 -8.77 -1.14 14.72
N VAL A 504 -8.89 -1.67 15.92
CA VAL A 504 -7.98 -1.41 17.04
C VAL A 504 -7.31 -2.72 17.41
N LEU A 505 -5.98 -2.71 17.50
CA LEU A 505 -5.16 -3.88 17.74
C LEU A 505 -4.24 -3.65 18.95
N PRO A 506 -4.16 -4.58 19.91
CA PRO A 506 -3.24 -4.47 21.03
C PRO A 506 -1.80 -4.69 20.55
N GLY A 507 -0.87 -3.88 21.04
CA GLY A 507 0.55 -4.08 20.84
C GLY A 507 1.03 -5.41 21.43
N LEU A 508 2.00 -6.06 20.80
CA LEU A 508 2.49 -7.40 21.18
C LEU A 508 3.01 -7.46 22.63
N ARG A 509 3.56 -6.35 23.14
CA ARG A 509 4.00 -6.24 24.55
C ARG A 509 2.81 -6.07 25.52
N ALA A 510 1.75 -5.38 25.10
CA ALA A 510 0.56 -5.11 25.90
C ALA A 510 -0.50 -6.24 25.83
N ALA A 511 -0.43 -7.09 24.80
CA ALA A 511 -1.37 -8.17 24.52
C ALA A 511 -1.42 -9.18 25.68
N ARG A 512 -2.52 -9.11 26.45
CA ARG A 512 -2.91 -10.11 27.46
C ARG A 512 -3.54 -11.32 26.78
N CYS A 513 -2.71 -12.20 26.22
CA CYS A 513 -3.18 -13.50 25.73
C CYS A 513 -3.33 -14.48 26.93
N PRO A 514 -4.51 -15.06 27.22
CA PRO A 514 -4.69 -15.99 28.34
C PRO A 514 -3.78 -17.24 28.24
N PRO A 515 -3.50 -17.95 29.35
CA PRO A 515 -2.76 -19.21 29.32
C PRO A 515 -3.46 -20.30 28.49
N ARG A 516 -2.76 -21.39 28.17
CA ARG A 516 -3.43 -22.60 27.68
C ARG A 516 -4.29 -23.16 28.83
N ALA A 517 -5.53 -23.53 28.50
CA ALA A 517 -6.32 -24.45 29.30
C ALA A 517 -5.85 -25.87 29.01
#